data_AF-C9LAS0-F1
#
_entry.id   AF-C9LAS0-F1
#
_cell.length_a   1.000
_cell.length_b   1.000
_cell.length_c   1.000
_cell.angle_alpha   90.00
_cell.angle_beta   90.00
_cell.angle_gamma   90.00
#
_symmetry.space_group_name_H-M   'P 1'
#
loop_
_entity.id
_entity.type
_entity.pdbx_description
1 polymer ?
#
loop_
_entity_poly.entity_id
_entity_poly.type
_entity_poly.pdbx_seq_one_letter_code
_entity_poly.pdbx_strand_id
1 'polypeptide(L)'
;MKRKKKSSWAWNFLLLIICAALTVALAGFIAWDSKTEAAKNEKLVQEAKKGSKKENIKGENKSEKEDNGKEEDEKPKEEKKEEPQIPAGISFWGDEFFTAENELQYSSRVKLEEKLKAEGYTLEYANKTLAGAGTLSVMKMAGVPQTDLDKYIEKHKASAGGTTPPVTETGIRDLTAEEMERSDKDYIPIITMGYYGGWNKDPKELVEQQQKVLDTFGANKDKFIIVGVRPMDGSVNIPEYEKVMKETWGEHYISTIDICTVTTTTADGQTQVADALYNKLLELGYIVK
;
A
#
# COMPACT_ATOMS: atom_id res chain seq x y z
N MET A 1 -25.06 -5.98 63.84
CA MET A 1 -24.69 -5.56 62.47
C MET A 1 -25.34 -6.48 61.44
N LYS A 2 -26.29 -5.99 60.62
CA LYS A 2 -26.71 -6.64 59.37
C LYS A 2 -27.07 -5.56 58.35
N ARG A 3 -26.14 -5.28 57.42
CA ARG A 3 -26.36 -4.39 56.26
C ARG A 3 -27.15 -5.13 55.17
N LYS A 4 -28.29 -4.57 54.74
CA LYS A 4 -29.20 -5.14 53.74
C LYS A 4 -28.59 -5.08 52.33
N LYS A 5 -28.28 -6.24 51.75
CA LYS A 5 -28.08 -6.46 50.29
C LYS A 5 -29.43 -6.43 49.56
N LYS A 6 -29.91 -5.25 49.15
CA LYS A 6 -31.06 -5.15 48.21
C LYS A 6 -30.83 -4.21 47.02
N SER A 7 -29.66 -3.57 46.91
CA SER A 7 -29.37 -2.56 45.88
C SER A 7 -28.68 -3.07 44.62
N SER A 8 -28.09 -4.28 44.62
CA SER A 8 -27.23 -4.72 43.51
C SER A 8 -28.00 -5.33 42.33
N TRP A 9 -29.16 -5.95 42.59
CA TRP A 9 -29.89 -6.66 41.54
C TRP A 9 -30.60 -5.71 40.57
N ALA A 10 -31.22 -4.65 41.08
CA ALA A 10 -31.85 -3.62 40.25
C ALA A 10 -30.81 -2.84 39.42
N TRP A 11 -29.63 -2.57 39.99
CA TRP A 11 -28.52 -1.92 39.28
C TRP A 11 -27.92 -2.84 38.20
N ASN A 12 -27.72 -4.13 38.49
CA ASN A 12 -27.24 -5.08 37.50
C ASN A 12 -28.25 -5.27 36.36
N PHE A 13 -29.56 -5.23 36.66
CA PHE A 13 -30.61 -5.30 35.64
C PHE A 13 -30.66 -4.04 34.77
N LEU A 14 -30.51 -2.86 35.37
CA LEU A 14 -30.39 -1.59 34.65
C LEU A 14 -29.16 -1.58 33.72
N LEU A 15 -28.01 -2.04 34.22
CA LEU A 15 -26.77 -2.15 33.43
C LEU A 15 -26.92 -3.11 32.26
N LEU A 16 -27.61 -4.25 32.44
CA LEU A 16 -27.89 -5.18 31.34
C LEU A 16 -28.75 -4.55 30.24
N ILE A 17 -29.75 -3.75 30.61
CA ILE A 17 -30.59 -3.02 29.63
C ILE A 17 -29.75 -1.99 28.87
N ILE A 18 -28.89 -1.25 29.56
CA ILE A 18 -27.99 -0.26 28.93
C ILE A 18 -27.00 -0.96 27.98
N CYS A 19 -26.39 -2.07 28.40
CA CYS A 19 -25.50 -2.85 27.53
C CYS A 19 -26.22 -3.36 26.29
N ALA A 20 -27.45 -3.89 26.42
CA ALA A 20 -28.24 -4.33 25.28
C ALA A 20 -28.53 -3.16 24.32
N ALA A 21 -28.94 -2.00 24.83
CA ALA A 21 -29.18 -0.81 24.02
C ALA A 21 -27.92 -0.34 23.28
N LEU A 22 -26.75 -0.35 23.94
CA LEU A 22 -25.47 0.00 23.33
C LEU A 22 -25.05 -0.98 22.24
N THR A 23 -25.28 -2.29 22.42
CA THR A 23 -24.98 -3.29 21.37
C THR A 23 -25.86 -3.11 20.14
N VAL A 24 -27.14 -2.78 20.32
CA VAL A 24 -28.06 -2.49 19.21
C VAL A 24 -27.67 -1.20 18.50
N ALA A 25 -27.29 -0.16 19.24
CA ALA A 25 -26.81 1.10 18.68
C ALA A 25 -25.51 0.91 17.88
N LEU A 26 -24.56 0.12 18.40
CA LEU A 26 -23.30 -0.18 17.72
C LEU A 26 -23.52 -1.01 16.45
N ALA A 27 -24.38 -2.04 16.50
CA ALA A 27 -24.75 -2.82 15.32
C ALA A 27 -25.45 -1.95 14.26
N GLY A 28 -26.31 -1.02 14.69
CA GLY A 28 -26.93 -0.02 13.80
C GLY A 28 -25.90 0.92 13.17
N PHE A 29 -24.89 1.37 13.92
CA PHE A 29 -23.81 2.22 13.42
C PHE A 29 -22.93 1.48 12.40
N ILE A 30 -22.54 0.22 12.67
CA ILE A 30 -21.77 -0.60 11.72
C ILE A 30 -22.58 -0.88 10.44
N ALA A 31 -23.87 -1.19 10.58
CA ALA A 31 -24.75 -1.41 9.43
C ALA A 31 -24.94 -0.13 8.59
N TRP A 32 -25.03 1.03 9.25
CA TRP A 32 -25.07 2.33 8.58
C TRP A 32 -23.77 2.61 7.83
N ASP A 33 -22.62 2.43 8.50
CA ASP A 33 -21.29 2.65 7.94
C ASP A 33 -21.05 1.77 6.70
N SER A 34 -21.37 0.47 6.79
CA SER A 34 -21.28 -0.45 5.65
C SER A 34 -22.17 -0.05 4.46
N LYS A 35 -23.37 0.51 4.71
CA LYS A 35 -24.26 1.01 3.66
C LYS A 35 -23.74 2.31 3.05
N THR A 36 -23.16 3.19 3.86
CA THR A 36 -22.53 4.42 3.34
C THR A 36 -21.31 4.11 2.49
N GLU A 37 -20.49 3.14 2.88
CA GLU A 37 -19.33 2.71 2.09
C GLU A 37 -19.76 2.01 0.79
N ALA A 38 -20.80 1.15 0.82
CA ALA A 38 -21.36 0.57 -0.40
C ALA A 38 -21.90 1.63 -1.37
N ALA A 39 -22.61 2.66 -0.86
CA ALA A 39 -23.14 3.74 -1.67
C ALA A 39 -22.04 4.65 -2.25
N LYS A 40 -20.96 4.91 -1.51
CA LYS A 40 -19.78 5.65 -2.00
C LYS A 40 -19.08 4.88 -3.12
N ASN A 41 -18.85 3.58 -2.93
CA ASN A 41 -18.23 2.71 -3.94
C ASN A 41 -19.06 2.66 -5.23
N GLU A 42 -20.39 2.55 -5.11
CA GLU A 42 -21.27 2.55 -6.28
C GLU A 42 -21.24 3.89 -7.03
N LYS A 43 -21.16 5.01 -6.30
CA LYS A 43 -21.05 6.36 -6.89
C LYS A 43 -19.73 6.55 -7.64
N LEU A 44 -18.61 6.08 -7.08
CA LEU A 44 -17.29 6.09 -7.74
C LEU A 44 -17.30 5.27 -9.03
N VAL A 45 -17.94 4.09 -9.03
CA VAL A 45 -18.10 3.25 -10.23
C VAL A 45 -18.96 3.92 -11.31
N GLN A 46 -19.98 4.70 -10.93
CA GLN A 46 -20.81 5.43 -11.88
C GLN A 46 -20.10 6.65 -12.48
N GLU A 47 -19.26 7.33 -11.71
CA GLU A 47 -18.45 8.47 -12.19
C GLU A 47 -17.37 7.98 -13.17
N ALA A 48 -16.73 6.84 -12.90
CA ALA A 48 -15.79 6.20 -13.82
C ALA A 48 -16.43 5.82 -15.18
N LYS A 49 -17.69 5.37 -15.19
CA LYS A 49 -18.42 4.99 -16.42
C LYS A 49 -18.84 6.18 -17.30
N LYS A 50 -18.89 7.40 -16.77
CA LYS A 50 -19.32 8.60 -17.52
C LYS A 50 -18.18 9.32 -18.24
N GLY A 51 -16.91 9.04 -17.90
CA GLY A 51 -15.73 9.70 -18.49
C GLY A 51 -15.29 9.16 -19.86
N SER A 52 -15.75 7.97 -20.27
CA SER A 52 -15.31 7.33 -21.52
C SER A 52 -16.31 7.54 -22.66
N LYS A 53 -16.29 8.72 -23.30
CA LYS A 53 -16.76 8.92 -24.69
C LYS A 53 -16.00 10.08 -25.35
N LYS A 54 -15.34 9.75 -26.47
CA LYS A 54 -14.43 10.54 -27.35
C LYS A 54 -12.95 10.34 -27.00
N GLU A 55 -12.04 10.00 -27.91
CA GLU A 55 -12.06 9.98 -29.37
C GLU A 55 -11.00 8.97 -29.90
N ASN A 56 -11.33 8.34 -31.02
CA ASN A 56 -10.49 7.48 -31.85
C ASN A 56 -9.50 8.36 -32.65
N ILE A 57 -8.28 7.86 -32.93
CA ILE A 57 -7.65 7.89 -34.26
C ILE A 57 -6.52 6.84 -34.34
N LYS A 58 -6.55 6.10 -35.46
CA LYS A 58 -5.67 5.04 -35.95
C LYS A 58 -4.26 5.51 -36.35
N GLY A 59 -3.31 4.58 -36.33
CA GLY A 59 -2.15 4.55 -37.23
C GLY A 59 -1.24 3.33 -37.04
N GLU A 60 -1.39 2.32 -37.90
CA GLU A 60 -0.41 1.24 -38.18
C GLU A 60 0.95 1.83 -38.63
N ASN A 61 2.13 1.22 -38.51
CA ASN A 61 2.46 -0.11 -39.05
C ASN A 61 3.86 -0.64 -38.58
N LYS A 62 3.99 -1.95 -38.79
CA LYS A 62 5.02 -2.97 -38.51
C LYS A 62 6.46 -2.80 -39.04
N SER A 63 7.39 -3.38 -38.23
CA SER A 63 8.49 -4.36 -38.52
C SER A 63 9.58 -4.02 -39.55
N GLU A 64 10.82 -4.51 -39.55
CA GLU A 64 11.61 -5.52 -38.82
C GLU A 64 13.05 -5.38 -39.38
N LYS A 65 14.11 -5.63 -38.60
CA LYS A 65 15.27 -6.47 -39.01
C LYS A 65 16.35 -6.59 -37.93
N GLU A 66 16.71 -7.86 -37.68
CA GLU A 66 17.89 -8.38 -37.00
C GLU A 66 19.19 -8.13 -37.79
N ASP A 67 20.34 -8.01 -37.12
CA ASP A 67 21.31 -9.11 -36.93
C ASP A 67 22.74 -8.61 -36.59
N ASN A 68 23.38 -9.40 -35.73
CA ASN A 68 24.81 -9.67 -35.56
C ASN A 68 25.75 -8.71 -34.79
N GLY A 69 25.93 -9.02 -33.50
CA GLY A 69 27.11 -9.75 -33.01
C GLY A 69 28.51 -9.14 -33.17
N LYS A 70 29.15 -8.78 -32.03
CA LYS A 70 30.49 -9.28 -31.63
C LYS A 70 30.88 -8.85 -30.22
N GLU A 71 31.34 -9.83 -29.45
CA GLU A 71 31.97 -9.77 -28.13
C GLU A 71 33.45 -9.33 -28.20
N GLU A 72 34.05 -9.19 -27.01
CA GLU A 72 35.45 -8.88 -26.61
C GLU A 72 35.66 -7.38 -26.30
N ASP A 73 36.11 -6.94 -25.13
CA ASP A 73 36.96 -7.53 -24.09
C ASP A 73 36.56 -7.03 -22.67
N GLU A 74 36.44 -7.94 -21.70
CA GLU A 74 36.35 -7.60 -20.28
C GLU A 74 37.74 -7.40 -19.67
N LYS A 75 38.02 -6.16 -19.26
CA LYS A 75 39.06 -5.84 -18.29
C LYS A 75 38.40 -5.65 -16.92
N PRO A 76 38.94 -6.19 -15.81
CA PRO A 76 38.34 -6.03 -14.49
C PRO A 76 38.28 -4.55 -14.13
N LYS A 77 37.06 -4.01 -14.08
CA LYS A 77 36.81 -2.65 -13.61
C LYS A 77 36.96 -2.71 -12.09
N GLU A 78 38.02 -2.12 -11.56
CA GLU A 78 38.12 -1.83 -10.12
C GLU A 78 36.83 -1.13 -9.69
N GLU A 79 36.12 -1.73 -8.74
CA GLU A 79 34.98 -1.13 -8.04
C GLU A 79 35.46 0.15 -7.36
N LYS A 80 35.32 1.26 -8.08
CA LYS A 80 35.39 2.58 -7.50
C LYS A 80 34.19 2.65 -6.55
N LYS A 81 34.45 2.59 -5.24
CA LYS A 81 33.44 2.91 -4.21
C LYS A 81 32.82 4.25 -4.62
N GLU A 82 31.58 4.21 -5.11
CA GLU A 82 30.82 5.42 -5.38
C GLU A 82 30.68 6.18 -4.07
N GLU A 83 31.03 7.47 -4.09
CA GLU A 83 30.70 8.35 -2.98
C GLU A 83 29.18 8.30 -2.76
N PRO A 84 28.70 8.34 -1.50
CA PRO A 84 27.27 8.27 -1.22
C PRO A 84 26.53 9.36 -1.98
N GLN A 85 25.86 9.01 -3.07
CA GLN A 85 24.95 9.93 -3.74
C GLN A 85 23.78 10.18 -2.81
N ILE A 86 23.63 11.45 -2.43
CA ILE A 86 22.43 11.94 -1.76
C ILE A 86 21.26 11.67 -2.73
N PRO A 87 20.25 10.90 -2.30
CA PRO A 87 19.11 10.60 -3.15
C PRO A 87 18.40 11.89 -3.57
N ALA A 88 17.94 11.96 -4.82
CA ALA A 88 17.21 13.13 -5.32
C ALA A 88 15.84 13.30 -4.62
N GLY A 89 15.22 12.18 -4.21
CA GLY A 89 13.91 12.22 -3.59
C GLY A 89 13.47 10.88 -3.00
N ILE A 90 12.24 10.88 -2.51
CA ILE A 90 11.53 9.72 -1.95
C ILE A 90 10.24 9.51 -2.75
N SER A 91 9.95 8.27 -3.10
CA SER A 91 8.72 7.89 -3.80
C SER A 91 7.84 7.01 -2.92
N PHE A 92 6.58 7.40 -2.75
CA PHE A 92 5.61 6.71 -1.91
C PHE A 92 4.65 5.88 -2.77
N TRP A 93 4.71 4.56 -2.63
CA TRP A 93 3.94 3.62 -3.44
C TRP A 93 2.97 2.80 -2.59
N GLY A 94 1.83 2.45 -3.18
CA GLY A 94 0.91 1.46 -2.61
C GLY A 94 -0.42 2.05 -2.14
N ASP A 95 -0.89 1.65 -0.97
CA ASP A 95 -2.22 1.96 -0.47
C ASP A 95 -2.31 3.40 0.10
N GLU A 96 -3.40 4.10 -0.22
CA GLU A 96 -3.80 5.35 0.45
C GLU A 96 -5.08 5.13 1.25
N PHE A 97 -5.12 5.62 2.49
CA PHE A 97 -6.22 5.35 3.43
C PHE A 97 -7.21 6.52 3.57
N PHE A 98 -6.86 7.71 3.07
CA PHE A 98 -7.68 8.89 3.17
C PHE A 98 -8.29 9.31 1.83
N THR A 99 -9.30 10.18 1.91
CA THR A 99 -9.76 10.94 0.73
C THR A 99 -8.67 11.92 0.30
N ALA A 100 -8.74 12.41 -0.94
CA ALA A 100 -7.77 13.38 -1.45
C ALA A 100 -7.59 14.61 -0.54
N GLU A 101 -8.66 15.09 0.10
CA GLU A 101 -8.58 16.24 1.01
C GLU A 101 -7.87 15.90 2.33
N ASN A 102 -8.17 14.73 2.89
CA ASN A 102 -7.63 14.30 4.17
C ASN A 102 -6.20 13.74 4.04
N GLU A 103 -5.85 13.16 2.90
CA GLU A 103 -4.52 12.66 2.60
C GLU A 103 -3.48 13.75 2.76
N LEU A 104 -3.77 14.95 2.22
CA LEU A 104 -2.89 16.12 2.26
C LEU A 104 -2.61 16.63 3.69
N GLN A 105 -3.35 16.13 4.68
CA GLN A 105 -3.18 16.52 6.07
C GLN A 105 -2.63 15.38 6.94
N TYR A 106 -3.07 14.15 6.69
CA TYR A 106 -2.92 13.05 7.65
C TYR A 106 -2.09 11.88 7.15
N SER A 107 -1.82 11.76 5.84
CA SER A 107 -1.04 10.63 5.32
C SER A 107 0.38 10.61 5.90
N SER A 108 0.93 9.41 6.08
CA SER A 108 2.31 9.22 6.55
C SER A 108 3.31 9.86 5.61
N ARG A 109 3.02 9.92 4.31
CA ARG A 109 3.76 10.71 3.33
C ARG A 109 3.88 12.16 3.77
N VAL A 110 2.76 12.86 3.94
CA VAL A 110 2.76 14.28 4.32
C VAL A 110 3.47 14.47 5.65
N LYS A 111 3.24 13.59 6.63
CA LYS A 111 3.90 13.69 7.94
C LYS A 111 5.41 13.50 7.86
N LEU A 112 5.88 12.58 7.02
CA LEU A 112 7.29 12.39 6.78
C LEU A 112 7.91 13.58 6.04
N GLU A 113 7.24 14.10 5.01
CA GLU A 113 7.67 15.29 4.29
C GLU A 113 7.82 16.51 5.20
N GLU A 114 6.81 16.78 6.06
CA GLU A 114 6.84 17.85 7.05
C GLU A 114 8.05 17.72 7.97
N LYS A 115 8.30 16.51 8.48
CA LYS A 115 9.42 16.21 9.37
C LYS A 115 10.77 16.38 8.68
N LEU A 116 10.94 15.86 7.47
CA LEU A 116 12.18 15.99 6.69
C LEU A 116 12.48 17.46 6.36
N LYS A 117 11.48 18.23 5.96
CA LYS A 117 11.62 19.68 5.69
C LYS A 117 12.02 20.43 6.97
N ALA A 118 11.38 20.14 8.11
CA ALA A 118 11.71 20.76 9.39
C ALA A 118 13.16 20.46 9.84
N GLU A 119 13.68 19.29 9.47
CA GLU A 119 15.05 18.84 9.76
C GLU A 119 16.12 19.36 8.77
N GLY A 120 15.69 20.09 7.74
CA GLY A 120 16.55 20.77 6.77
C GLY A 120 16.85 20.00 5.48
N TYR A 121 16.17 18.87 5.23
CA TYR A 121 16.38 18.09 4.00
C TYR A 121 15.75 18.76 2.77
N THR A 122 16.47 18.75 1.66
CA THR A 122 16.02 19.22 0.35
C THR A 122 15.80 18.05 -0.60
N LEU A 123 14.79 17.23 -0.31
CA LEU A 123 14.40 16.07 -1.12
C LEU A 123 13.15 16.38 -1.95
N GLU A 124 13.07 15.80 -3.14
CA GLU A 124 11.82 15.73 -3.89
C GLU A 124 10.93 14.59 -3.39
N TYR A 125 9.62 14.70 -3.65
CA TYR A 125 8.64 13.72 -3.19
C TYR A 125 7.69 13.36 -4.33
N ALA A 126 7.60 12.06 -4.62
CA ALA A 126 6.66 11.53 -5.60
C ALA A 126 5.53 10.78 -4.88
N ASN A 127 4.29 11.11 -5.20
CA ASN A 127 3.12 10.41 -4.69
C ASN A 127 2.59 9.43 -5.74
N LYS A 128 2.70 8.14 -5.43
CA LYS A 128 2.26 7.01 -6.24
C LYS A 128 1.40 6.06 -5.39
N THR A 129 0.64 6.62 -4.44
CA THR A 129 -0.33 5.87 -3.65
C THR A 129 -1.70 5.84 -4.35
N LEU A 130 -2.47 4.79 -4.09
CA LEU A 130 -3.76 4.53 -4.73
C LEU A 130 -4.80 4.17 -3.65
N ALA A 131 -5.82 5.03 -3.48
CA ALA A 131 -6.89 4.77 -2.52
C ALA A 131 -7.88 3.73 -3.06
N GLY A 132 -8.02 2.56 -2.42
CA GLY A 132 -8.99 1.54 -2.80
C GLY A 132 -8.60 0.67 -4.00
N ALA A 133 -7.32 0.60 -4.37
CA ALA A 133 -6.83 -0.32 -5.39
C ALA A 133 -5.95 -1.41 -4.78
N GLY A 134 -6.13 -2.64 -5.24
CA GLY A 134 -5.27 -3.76 -4.85
C GLY A 134 -3.87 -3.67 -5.48
N THR A 135 -2.99 -4.55 -5.02
CA THR A 135 -1.57 -4.62 -5.39
C THR A 135 -1.34 -4.76 -6.89
N LEU A 136 -2.22 -5.45 -7.63
CA LEU A 136 -2.14 -5.58 -9.09
C LEU A 136 -2.19 -4.22 -9.82
N SER A 137 -2.91 -3.24 -9.27
CA SER A 137 -2.94 -1.88 -9.84
C SER A 137 -1.62 -1.14 -9.59
N VAL A 138 -1.03 -1.33 -8.41
CA VAL A 138 0.29 -0.76 -8.07
C VAL A 138 1.36 -1.35 -8.98
N MET A 139 1.32 -2.66 -9.22
CA MET A 139 2.21 -3.33 -10.16
C MET A 139 2.03 -2.82 -11.59
N LYS A 140 0.78 -2.63 -12.05
CA LYS A 140 0.51 -2.01 -13.35
C LYS A 140 1.13 -0.63 -13.46
N MET A 141 0.93 0.22 -12.45
CA MET A 141 1.48 1.58 -12.37
C MET A 141 3.02 1.58 -12.37
N ALA A 142 3.63 0.59 -11.72
CA ALA A 142 5.08 0.43 -11.70
C ALA A 142 5.66 0.02 -13.08
N GLY A 143 4.81 -0.45 -14.00
CA GLY A 143 5.21 -0.94 -15.32
C GLY A 143 5.51 -2.43 -15.36
N VAL A 144 5.05 -3.21 -14.36
CA VAL A 144 5.13 -4.67 -14.41
C VAL A 144 4.34 -5.18 -15.63
N PRO A 145 4.90 -6.11 -16.44
CA PRO A 145 4.25 -6.60 -17.64
C PRO A 145 2.85 -7.16 -17.40
N GLN A 146 1.92 -6.88 -18.32
CA GLN A 146 0.54 -7.37 -18.23
C GLN A 146 0.48 -8.90 -18.13
N THR A 147 1.38 -9.60 -18.83
CA THR A 147 1.48 -11.05 -18.80
C THR A 147 1.80 -11.62 -17.42
N ASP A 148 2.45 -10.86 -16.54
CA ASP A 148 2.68 -11.26 -15.16
C ASP A 148 1.44 -11.00 -14.30
N LEU A 149 0.77 -9.86 -14.49
CA LEU A 149 -0.50 -9.54 -13.81
C LEU A 149 -1.57 -10.59 -14.12
N ASP A 150 -1.68 -11.00 -15.38
CA ASP A 150 -2.66 -11.99 -15.84
C ASP A 150 -2.46 -13.34 -15.14
N LYS A 151 -1.22 -13.74 -14.82
CA LYS A 151 -0.95 -14.98 -14.07
C LYS A 151 -1.53 -14.94 -12.67
N TYR A 152 -1.39 -13.82 -11.94
CA TYR A 152 -2.00 -13.65 -10.62
C TYR A 152 -3.52 -13.68 -10.73
N ILE A 153 -4.10 -12.95 -11.69
CA ILE A 153 -5.55 -12.93 -11.91
C ILE A 153 -6.10 -14.34 -12.16
N GLU A 154 -5.48 -15.13 -13.03
CA GLU A 154 -5.91 -16.49 -13.31
C GLU A 154 -5.73 -17.42 -12.09
N LYS A 155 -4.63 -17.26 -11.33
CA LYS A 155 -4.43 -17.98 -10.05
C LYS A 155 -5.56 -17.68 -9.06
N HIS A 156 -5.99 -16.41 -8.95
CA HIS A 156 -7.04 -15.99 -8.00
C HIS A 156 -8.42 -16.47 -8.42
N LYS A 157 -8.71 -16.48 -9.73
CA LYS A 157 -9.93 -17.08 -10.26
C LYS A 157 -9.99 -18.58 -9.99
N ALA A 158 -8.85 -19.27 -10.14
CA ALA A 158 -8.76 -20.70 -9.85
C ALA A 158 -8.93 -21.00 -8.35
N SER A 159 -8.33 -20.20 -7.46
CA SER A 159 -8.44 -20.37 -6.00
C SER A 159 -9.86 -20.10 -5.49
N ALA A 160 -10.65 -19.27 -6.19
CA ALA A 160 -12.02 -18.96 -5.82
C ALA A 160 -13.03 -20.11 -6.04
N GLY A 161 -12.60 -21.25 -6.60
CA GLY A 161 -13.39 -22.49 -6.60
C GLY A 161 -14.76 -22.39 -7.27
N GLY A 162 -14.88 -21.55 -8.31
CA GLY A 162 -16.14 -21.30 -9.02
C GLY A 162 -16.99 -20.16 -8.47
N THR A 163 -16.55 -19.51 -7.39
CA THR A 163 -17.10 -18.21 -6.96
C THR A 163 -16.41 -17.08 -7.71
N THR A 164 -17.12 -15.96 -7.90
CA THR A 164 -16.50 -14.75 -8.47
C THR A 164 -15.59 -14.11 -7.41
N PRO A 165 -14.27 -13.97 -7.64
CA PRO A 165 -13.39 -13.30 -6.70
C PRO A 165 -13.82 -11.85 -6.46
N PRO A 166 -13.53 -11.26 -5.27
CA PRO A 166 -13.68 -9.84 -5.06
C PRO A 166 -12.95 -9.03 -6.13
N VAL A 167 -13.51 -7.88 -6.51
CA VAL A 167 -12.88 -6.97 -7.48
C VAL A 167 -11.50 -6.53 -7.00
N THR A 168 -11.29 -6.43 -5.69
CA THR A 168 -9.99 -6.10 -5.13
C THR A 168 -8.91 -7.17 -5.34
N GLU A 169 -9.29 -8.43 -5.59
CA GLU A 169 -8.34 -9.52 -5.83
C GLU A 169 -7.93 -9.65 -7.30
N THR A 170 -8.76 -9.18 -8.24
CA THR A 170 -8.54 -9.42 -9.68
C THR A 170 -8.62 -8.16 -10.54
N GLY A 171 -9.11 -7.06 -9.98
CA GLY A 171 -9.26 -5.79 -10.66
C GLY A 171 -7.94 -5.04 -10.76
N ILE A 172 -7.70 -4.48 -11.93
CA ILE A 172 -6.67 -3.48 -12.18
C ILE A 172 -7.39 -2.17 -12.44
N ARG A 173 -7.02 -1.11 -11.72
CA ARG A 173 -7.55 0.24 -11.93
C ARG A 173 -7.20 0.71 -13.34
N ASP A 174 -8.12 1.43 -13.96
CA ASP A 174 -7.82 2.23 -15.15
C ASP A 174 -6.98 3.44 -14.73
N LEU A 175 -5.69 3.41 -15.05
CA LEU A 175 -4.72 4.44 -14.68
C LEU A 175 -4.56 5.48 -15.81
N THR A 176 -4.44 6.75 -15.46
CA THR A 176 -4.15 7.82 -16.42
C THR A 176 -2.70 7.81 -16.88
N ALA A 177 -2.38 8.53 -17.96
CA ALA A 177 -1.00 8.64 -18.45
C ALA A 177 -0.08 9.30 -17.40
N GLU A 178 -0.61 10.27 -16.64
CA GLU A 178 0.10 10.97 -15.57
C GLU A 178 0.37 10.05 -14.38
N GLU A 179 -0.59 9.21 -13.98
CA GLU A 179 -0.37 8.21 -12.92
C GLU A 179 0.74 7.21 -13.32
N MET A 180 0.77 6.82 -14.60
CA MET A 180 1.76 5.91 -15.18
C MET A 180 3.14 6.54 -15.42
N GLU A 181 3.30 7.86 -15.29
CA GLU A 181 4.58 8.52 -15.48
C GLU A 181 5.59 8.10 -14.39
N ARG A 182 6.84 7.87 -14.78
CA ARG A 182 7.89 7.32 -13.89
C ARG A 182 9.10 8.26 -13.77
N SER A 183 8.85 9.51 -13.36
CA SER A 183 9.89 10.49 -13.01
C SER A 183 10.66 10.12 -11.73
N ASP A 184 10.09 9.23 -10.93
CA ASP A 184 10.53 8.83 -9.59
C ASP A 184 11.43 7.57 -9.57
N LYS A 185 11.80 7.02 -10.74
CA LYS A 185 12.53 5.74 -10.87
C LYS A 185 13.80 5.67 -10.03
N ASP A 186 14.49 6.79 -9.88
CA ASP A 186 15.75 6.85 -9.13
C ASP A 186 15.56 7.38 -7.71
N TYR A 187 14.33 7.52 -7.21
CA TYR A 187 14.07 7.93 -5.82
C TYR A 187 14.14 6.72 -4.89
N ILE A 188 14.28 6.98 -3.58
CA ILE A 188 14.14 5.94 -2.54
C ILE A 188 12.68 5.46 -2.54
N PRO A 189 12.39 4.17 -2.82
CA PRO A 189 11.04 3.67 -2.73
C PRO A 189 10.62 3.36 -1.29
N ILE A 190 9.49 3.92 -0.88
CA ILE A 190 8.72 3.49 0.28
C ILE A 190 7.47 2.79 -0.25
N ILE A 191 7.38 1.47 -0.04
CA ILE A 191 6.30 0.63 -0.58
C ILE A 191 5.38 0.20 0.58
N THR A 192 4.12 0.62 0.51
CA THR A 192 3.07 0.31 1.47
C THR A 192 1.95 -0.46 0.77
N MET A 193 2.16 -1.74 0.50
CA MET A 193 1.24 -2.56 -0.30
C MET A 193 0.63 -3.68 0.54
N GLY A 194 -0.69 -3.87 0.42
CA GLY A 194 -1.37 -5.11 0.85
C GLY A 194 -2.75 -4.92 1.45
N TYR A 195 -3.12 -3.71 1.90
CA TYR A 195 -4.35 -3.46 2.63
C TYR A 195 -5.61 -3.75 1.83
N TYR A 196 -5.65 -3.35 0.56
CA TYR A 196 -6.85 -3.52 -0.27
C TYR A 196 -6.99 -4.91 -0.90
N GLY A 197 -5.96 -5.76 -0.88
CA GLY A 197 -5.96 -7.09 -1.51
C GLY A 197 -5.22 -7.12 -2.84
N GLY A 198 -5.47 -8.15 -3.66
CA GLY A 198 -4.76 -8.36 -4.95
C GLY A 198 -3.62 -9.36 -4.88
N TRP A 199 -3.47 -10.02 -3.72
CA TRP A 199 -2.41 -10.99 -3.42
C TRP A 199 -2.98 -12.30 -2.84
N ASN A 200 -4.30 -12.50 -2.98
CA ASN A 200 -5.02 -13.72 -2.58
C ASN A 200 -4.78 -14.14 -1.11
N LYS A 201 -4.45 -13.17 -0.26
CA LYS A 201 -4.18 -13.35 1.18
C LYS A 201 -3.01 -14.30 1.46
N ASP A 202 -2.14 -14.53 0.48
CA ASP A 202 -0.90 -15.31 0.61
C ASP A 202 0.33 -14.38 0.78
N PRO A 203 0.92 -14.28 1.99
CA PRO A 203 2.01 -13.33 2.23
C PRO A 203 3.21 -13.55 1.31
N LYS A 204 3.41 -14.78 0.82
CA LYS A 204 4.49 -15.07 -0.15
C LYS A 204 4.22 -14.41 -1.50
N GLU A 205 2.96 -14.39 -1.91
CA GLU A 205 2.56 -13.69 -3.12
C GLU A 205 2.71 -12.17 -2.95
N LEU A 206 2.35 -11.63 -1.79
CA LEU A 206 2.53 -10.20 -1.53
C LEU A 206 3.99 -9.78 -1.66
N VAL A 207 4.93 -10.55 -1.09
CA VAL A 207 6.37 -10.21 -1.21
C VAL A 207 6.88 -10.38 -2.64
N GLU A 208 6.40 -11.36 -3.41
CA GLU A 208 6.72 -11.47 -4.83
C GLU A 208 6.26 -10.23 -5.63
N GLN A 209 5.05 -9.76 -5.35
CA GLN A 209 4.49 -8.57 -6.01
C GLN A 209 5.23 -7.29 -5.61
N GLN A 210 5.57 -7.14 -4.33
CA GLN A 210 6.40 -6.03 -3.83
C GLN A 210 7.79 -6.04 -4.48
N GLN A 211 8.44 -7.21 -4.60
CA GLN A 211 9.72 -7.35 -5.30
C GLN A 211 9.59 -6.92 -6.77
N LYS A 212 8.53 -7.34 -7.47
CA LYS A 212 8.29 -6.92 -8.87
C LYS A 212 8.13 -5.41 -9.03
N VAL A 213 7.54 -4.72 -8.05
CA VAL A 213 7.46 -3.26 -8.03
C VAL A 213 8.85 -2.66 -7.79
N LEU A 214 9.58 -3.18 -6.80
CA LEU A 214 10.92 -2.74 -6.44
C LEU A 214 11.91 -2.88 -7.60
N ASP A 215 11.83 -3.97 -8.36
CA ASP A 215 12.67 -4.24 -9.54
C ASP A 215 12.48 -3.21 -10.67
N THR A 216 11.46 -2.36 -10.61
CA THR A 216 11.25 -1.27 -11.57
C THR A 216 11.97 0.02 -11.21
N PHE A 217 12.61 0.10 -10.04
CA PHE A 217 13.43 1.24 -9.61
C PHE A 217 14.85 1.13 -10.16
N GLY A 218 15.48 2.29 -10.34
CA GLY A 218 16.84 2.44 -10.85
C GLY A 218 17.86 2.59 -9.71
N ALA A 219 18.53 3.73 -9.67
CA ALA A 219 19.75 3.94 -8.89
C ALA A 219 19.63 3.67 -7.38
N ASN A 220 18.44 3.89 -6.80
CA ASN A 220 18.19 3.71 -5.37
C ASN A 220 17.33 2.47 -5.06
N LYS A 221 17.26 1.48 -5.97
CA LYS A 221 16.45 0.27 -5.75
C LYS A 221 16.86 -0.53 -4.50
N ASP A 222 18.13 -0.48 -4.10
CA ASP A 222 18.64 -1.16 -2.90
C ASP A 222 18.50 -0.27 -1.64
N LYS A 223 17.99 0.95 -1.80
CA LYS A 223 17.67 1.89 -0.71
C LYS A 223 16.16 2.00 -0.52
N PHE A 224 15.52 0.94 -0.04
CA PHE A 224 14.07 0.84 0.04
C PHE A 224 13.54 0.60 1.45
N ILE A 225 12.26 0.91 1.66
CA ILE A 225 11.54 0.56 2.88
C ILE A 225 10.20 -0.08 2.51
N ILE A 226 9.91 -1.23 3.11
CA ILE A 226 8.60 -1.89 3.01
C ILE A 226 7.82 -1.62 4.29
N VAL A 227 6.65 -1.00 4.17
CA VAL A 227 5.72 -0.79 5.29
C VAL A 227 4.65 -1.87 5.23
N GLY A 228 4.61 -2.72 6.25
CA GLY A 228 3.68 -3.84 6.31
C GLY A 228 2.26 -3.39 6.58
N VAL A 229 1.35 -3.63 5.64
CA VAL A 229 -0.09 -3.39 5.80
C VAL A 229 -0.88 -4.59 5.29
N ARG A 230 -2.06 -4.82 5.88
CA ARG A 230 -2.93 -5.94 5.52
C ARG A 230 -4.41 -5.60 5.72
N PRO A 231 -5.35 -6.33 5.09
CA PRO A 231 -6.75 -6.22 5.40
C PRO A 231 -7.01 -6.46 6.89
N MET A 232 -7.79 -5.57 7.52
CA MET A 232 -8.16 -5.66 8.93
C MET A 232 -9.40 -6.53 9.18
N ASP A 233 -9.92 -7.20 8.15
CA ASP A 233 -11.13 -8.03 8.18
C ASP A 233 -10.93 -9.41 8.83
N GLY A 234 -9.72 -9.70 9.32
CA GLY A 234 -9.38 -10.98 9.96
C GLY A 234 -9.11 -12.12 8.97
N SER A 235 -9.06 -11.84 7.67
CA SER A 235 -8.84 -12.86 6.64
C SER A 235 -7.39 -13.28 6.44
N VAL A 236 -6.44 -12.59 7.09
CA VAL A 236 -5.00 -12.86 7.00
C VAL A 236 -4.49 -13.46 8.30
N ASN A 237 -3.71 -14.54 8.20
CA ASN A 237 -2.99 -15.14 9.30
C ASN A 237 -1.82 -14.24 9.73
N ILE A 238 -2.00 -13.50 10.84
CA ILE A 238 -1.04 -12.47 11.28
C ILE A 238 0.35 -13.06 11.60
N PRO A 239 0.49 -14.13 12.42
CA PRO A 239 1.80 -14.73 12.67
C PRO A 239 2.56 -15.14 11.39
N GLU A 240 1.84 -15.72 10.42
CA GLU A 240 2.44 -16.13 9.14
C GLU A 240 2.84 -14.93 8.29
N TYR A 241 1.97 -13.93 8.19
CA TYR A 241 2.24 -12.67 7.51
C TYR A 241 3.49 -12.00 8.07
N GLU A 242 3.56 -11.78 9.39
CA GLU A 242 4.70 -11.13 10.04
C GLU A 242 5.98 -11.92 9.86
N LYS A 243 5.91 -13.26 9.93
CA LYS A 243 7.06 -14.11 9.68
C LYS A 243 7.60 -13.91 8.25
N VAL A 244 6.75 -14.04 7.23
CA VAL A 244 7.16 -13.93 5.82
C VAL A 244 7.73 -12.54 5.52
N MET A 245 7.08 -11.48 5.99
CA MET A 245 7.53 -10.11 5.75
C MET A 245 8.89 -9.83 6.43
N LYS A 246 9.05 -10.25 7.69
CA LYS A 246 10.33 -10.09 8.43
C LYS A 246 11.45 -10.91 7.82
N GLU A 247 11.19 -12.16 7.44
CA GLU A 247 12.20 -13.04 6.82
C GLU A 247 12.63 -12.53 5.43
N THR A 248 11.71 -11.95 4.65
CA THR A 248 11.99 -11.51 3.28
C THR A 248 12.69 -10.16 3.23
N TRP A 249 12.18 -9.18 4.00
CA TRP A 249 12.60 -7.78 3.87
C TRP A 249 13.60 -7.33 4.94
N GLY A 250 13.78 -8.13 6.01
CA GLY A 250 14.80 -7.90 7.02
C GLY A 250 14.77 -6.49 7.61
N GLU A 251 15.91 -5.80 7.56
CA GLU A 251 16.06 -4.45 8.12
C GLU A 251 15.26 -3.37 7.39
N HIS A 252 14.85 -3.62 6.14
CA HIS A 252 14.03 -2.71 5.33
C HIS A 252 12.53 -2.77 5.69
N TYR A 253 12.12 -3.70 6.56
CA TYR A 253 10.73 -3.88 6.94
C TYR A 253 10.33 -3.02 8.15
N ILE A 254 9.18 -2.35 8.04
CA ILE A 254 8.46 -1.76 9.16
C ILE A 254 7.17 -2.54 9.39
N SER A 255 7.09 -3.24 10.53
CA SER A 255 5.86 -3.87 10.98
C SER A 255 4.94 -2.83 11.62
N THR A 256 3.85 -2.46 10.94
CA THR A 256 2.83 -1.57 11.52
C THR A 256 2.12 -2.21 12.72
N ILE A 257 2.14 -3.54 12.82
CA ILE A 257 1.62 -4.27 13.99
C ILE A 257 2.48 -3.99 15.22
N ASP A 258 3.81 -3.92 15.07
CA ASP A 258 4.73 -3.70 16.17
C ASP A 258 4.77 -2.22 16.59
N ILE A 259 4.67 -1.29 15.63
CA ILE A 259 4.87 0.15 15.90
C ILE A 259 3.59 0.93 16.19
N CYS A 260 2.44 0.49 15.69
CA CYS A 260 1.20 1.27 15.80
C CYS A 260 0.37 0.84 17.01
N THR A 261 0.01 1.82 17.83
CA THR A 261 -0.92 1.66 18.97
C THR A 261 -2.39 1.81 18.58
N VAL A 262 -2.65 2.29 17.36
CA VAL A 262 -3.98 2.46 16.74
C VAL A 262 -3.93 1.97 15.29
N THR A 263 -5.08 1.88 14.61
CA THR A 263 -5.08 1.41 13.21
C THR A 263 -4.35 2.39 12.29
N THR A 264 -3.66 1.85 11.28
CA THR A 264 -2.94 2.65 10.27
C THR A 264 -3.88 3.53 9.44
N THR A 265 -5.18 3.29 9.46
CA THR A 265 -6.19 4.12 8.78
C THR A 265 -6.57 5.40 9.55
N THR A 266 -5.94 5.67 10.69
CA THR A 266 -6.15 6.89 11.48
C THR A 266 -4.98 7.87 11.33
N ALA A 267 -5.23 9.16 11.60
CA ALA A 267 -4.19 10.19 11.58
C ALA A 267 -3.03 9.88 12.55
N ASP A 268 -3.34 9.40 13.74
CA ASP A 268 -2.33 9.02 14.76
C ASP A 268 -1.54 7.79 14.32
N GLY A 269 -2.19 6.82 13.67
CA GLY A 269 -1.51 5.66 13.08
C GLY A 269 -0.54 6.07 11.98
N GLN A 270 -0.95 6.97 11.08
CA GLN A 270 -0.10 7.49 10.01
C GLN A 270 1.06 8.35 10.53
N THR A 271 0.87 9.08 11.63
CA THR A 271 1.96 9.79 12.31
C THR A 271 3.00 8.81 12.87
N GLN A 272 2.57 7.72 13.51
CA GLN A 272 3.48 6.67 13.99
C GLN A 272 4.26 6.01 12.85
N VAL A 273 3.60 5.75 11.71
CA VAL A 273 4.28 5.24 10.50
C VAL A 273 5.32 6.24 9.99
N ALA A 274 4.99 7.53 9.91
CA ALA A 274 5.92 8.56 9.47
C ALA A 274 7.16 8.70 10.37
N ASP A 275 6.98 8.63 11.69
CA ASP A 275 8.09 8.66 12.65
C ASP A 275 8.99 7.42 12.49
N ALA A 276 8.40 6.23 12.30
CA ALA A 276 9.16 5.01 12.05
C ALA A 276 9.92 5.07 10.71
N LEU A 277 9.30 5.60 9.65
CA LEU A 277 9.95 5.82 8.36
C LEU A 277 11.15 6.74 8.48
N TYR A 278 11.00 7.89 9.15
CA TYR A 278 12.10 8.82 9.38
C TYR A 278 13.27 8.16 10.10
N ASN A 279 12.98 7.45 11.20
CA ASN A 279 14.01 6.76 11.96
C ASN A 279 14.69 5.67 11.12
N LYS A 280 13.94 4.93 10.31
CA LYS A 280 14.46 3.88 9.45
C LYS A 280 15.36 4.42 8.34
N LEU A 281 14.98 5.55 7.71
CA LEU A 281 15.80 6.24 6.71
C LEU A 281 17.17 6.67 7.29
N LEU A 282 17.20 7.11 8.55
CA LEU A 282 18.43 7.46 9.26
C LEU A 282 19.24 6.21 9.64
N GLU A 283 18.59 5.21 10.21
CA GLU A 283 19.21 3.95 10.66
C GLU A 283 19.95 3.25 9.52
N LEU A 284 19.34 3.19 8.34
CA LEU A 284 19.91 2.58 7.14
C LEU A 284 20.88 3.50 6.38
N GLY A 285 21.05 4.74 6.82
CA GLY A 285 21.92 5.72 6.17
C GLY A 285 21.47 6.12 4.76
N TYR A 286 20.17 6.04 4.49
CA TYR A 286 19.61 6.37 3.17
C TYR A 286 19.50 7.86 2.92
N ILE A 287 19.38 8.62 4.01
CA ILE A 287 19.43 10.08 3.99
C ILE A 287 20.61 10.53 4.86
N VAL A 288 21.30 11.55 4.39
CA VAL A 288 22.39 12.23 5.10
C VAL A 288 22.18 13.73 4.97
N LYS A 289 22.58 14.50 5.99
CA LYS A 289 22.51 15.97 5.97
C LYS A 289 23.68 16.56 5.19
#